data_AF-A0A067CRY8-F1
#
_entry.id   AF-A0A067CRY8-F1
#
_cell.length_a   1.000
_cell.length_b   1.000
_cell.length_c   1.000
_cell.angle_alpha   90.00
_cell.angle_beta   90.00
_cell.angle_gamma   90.00
#
_symmetry.space_group_name_H-M   'P 1'
#
loop_
_entity.id
_entity.type
_entity.pdbx_description
1 polymer ?
#
loop_
_entity_poly.entity_id
_entity_poly.type
_entity_poly.pdbx_seq_one_letter_code
_entity_poly.pdbx_strand_id
1 'polypeptide(L)'
;MHDKLTALSLHGGHSAVVLKYTQLVYDAYNKNLAAYAAWLWRCECDSYIAIFESIARLLTSVPVGEVQFHVSKHDVRKTLEATNQTLEKAIKHIGDRLKKHLSHTPSMVPVVSQSLQTVVLEQHATFSAMAKDCYDMELVPSASRLASLLAKLPGACHQRLFLNMAAARPVVSVLSVADEAVKVLSQIALPAVFTAPIRPDVVTFVHTNMNKNNRQAYAVSRKAGHQHSAESWGTGRAVARIPRISGGGTQRAGQGAFGNMCRSGRMFAPTRIWRKWHRKINVNQRRFAVASALAASAVPSLVLARGHRIEQVSEIPLVLDDSVESTQKTSAAVKILAKIGAHADVEKVKDSKKIRTGRGKSRNRRYSMKKGPLFVYAHANGIEKAFRNIPGIELVPVERLNLLSLAPGGHVGRFIVWTKSAFEQLDSIYGTYTKKSAVKSDYTLPRHVMTNANLGRLINSDEIQSVIRAGIYKNTRRAHKKNPLKNLGAMVKLNPYTLVARRAELRAEALRKEKKGAIVAAKRNIKTTKNDPKRKAQSKALFAKNASD
;
A
#
# COMPACT_ATOMS: atom_id res chain seq x y z
N MET A 1 -31.20 16.22 -11.71
CA MET A 1 -32.56 16.30 -11.14
C MET A 1 -32.82 15.10 -10.23
N HIS A 2 -32.61 13.88 -10.74
CA HIS A 2 -32.69 12.64 -9.98
C HIS A 2 -31.96 12.68 -8.62
N ASP A 3 -30.66 12.99 -8.59
CA ASP A 3 -29.89 13.05 -7.33
C ASP A 3 -30.41 14.10 -6.34
N LYS A 4 -30.92 15.23 -6.85
CA LYS A 4 -31.49 16.31 -6.03
C LYS A 4 -32.84 15.90 -5.43
N LEU A 5 -33.71 15.28 -6.21
CA LEU A 5 -35.02 14.79 -5.73
C LEU A 5 -34.85 13.61 -4.77
N THR A 6 -33.91 12.71 -5.04
CA THR A 6 -33.57 11.57 -4.17
C THR A 6 -32.97 12.04 -2.84
N ALA A 7 -32.10 13.06 -2.87
CA ALA A 7 -31.57 13.67 -1.65
C ALA A 7 -32.66 14.39 -0.85
N LEU A 8 -33.58 15.09 -1.52
CA LEU A 8 -34.69 15.82 -0.88
C LEU A 8 -35.77 14.90 -0.30
N SER A 9 -35.97 13.70 -0.85
CA SER A 9 -36.91 12.71 -0.30
C SER A 9 -36.32 11.92 0.88
N LEU A 10 -35.00 11.66 0.87
CA LEU A 10 -34.31 10.87 1.90
C LEU A 10 -33.77 11.67 3.09
N HIS A 11 -33.59 12.99 2.96
CA HIS A 11 -33.04 13.85 4.01
C HIS A 11 -34.12 14.79 4.54
N GLY A 12 -34.79 14.38 5.63
CA GLY A 12 -35.91 15.06 6.28
C GLY A 12 -35.54 16.36 7.02
N GLY A 13 -34.99 17.34 6.31
CA GLY A 13 -34.62 18.66 6.85
C GLY A 13 -35.58 19.81 6.50
N HIS A 14 -36.74 19.52 5.90
CA HIS A 14 -37.69 20.52 5.41
C HIS A 14 -39.07 20.38 6.06
N SER A 15 -39.86 21.46 6.06
CA SER A 15 -41.24 21.48 6.57
C SER A 15 -42.08 20.31 6.00
N ALA A 16 -42.97 19.73 6.81
CA ALA A 16 -43.81 18.58 6.45
C ALA A 16 -44.58 18.78 5.13
N VAL A 17 -44.96 20.02 4.82
CA VAL A 17 -45.63 20.38 3.57
C VAL A 17 -44.70 20.19 2.37
N VAL A 18 -43.44 20.64 2.49
CA VAL A 18 -42.43 20.51 1.42
C VAL A 18 -42.09 19.04 1.17
N LEU A 19 -41.99 18.23 2.23
CA LEU A 19 -41.76 16.79 2.09
C LEU A 19 -42.89 16.07 1.34
N LYS A 20 -44.15 16.44 1.60
CA LYS A 20 -45.30 15.87 0.88
C LYS A 20 -45.25 16.21 -0.61
N TYR A 21 -44.95 17.47 -0.96
CA TYR A 21 -44.81 17.88 -2.36
C TYR A 21 -43.60 17.24 -3.04
N THR A 22 -42.45 17.12 -2.36
CA THR A 22 -41.26 16.48 -2.94
C THR A 22 -41.47 14.99 -3.16
N GLN A 23 -42.20 14.30 -2.26
CA GLN A 23 -42.61 12.90 -2.46
C GLN A 23 -43.52 12.75 -3.67
N LEU A 24 -44.59 13.57 -3.79
CA LEU A 24 -45.49 13.53 -4.95
C LEU A 24 -44.75 13.76 -6.28
N VAL A 25 -43.81 14.71 -6.31
CA VAL A 25 -42.99 14.99 -7.50
C VAL A 25 -42.02 13.83 -7.79
N TYR A 26 -41.43 13.22 -6.75
CA TYR A 26 -40.55 12.07 -6.89
C TYR A 26 -41.31 10.84 -7.42
N ASP A 27 -42.52 10.60 -6.93
CA ASP A 27 -43.37 9.49 -7.37
C ASP A 27 -43.82 9.69 -8.83
N ALA A 28 -44.23 10.91 -9.20
CA ALA A 28 -44.55 11.25 -10.58
C ALA A 28 -43.32 11.10 -11.51
N TYR A 29 -42.14 11.51 -11.05
CA TYR A 29 -40.88 11.30 -11.75
C TYR A 29 -40.57 9.81 -11.97
N ASN A 30 -40.68 8.98 -10.93
CA ASN A 30 -40.44 7.54 -11.03
C ASN A 30 -41.46 6.86 -11.94
N LYS A 31 -42.73 7.28 -11.90
CA LYS A 31 -43.78 6.79 -12.80
C LYS A 31 -43.42 7.08 -14.26
N ASN A 32 -42.97 8.30 -14.57
CA ASN A 32 -42.54 8.68 -15.91
C ASN A 32 -41.26 7.93 -16.34
N LEU A 33 -40.32 7.73 -15.41
CA LEU A 33 -39.10 6.97 -15.65
C LEU A 33 -39.40 5.49 -15.97
N ALA A 34 -40.30 4.88 -15.20
CA ALA A 34 -40.76 3.50 -15.42
C ALA A 34 -41.54 3.38 -16.73
N ALA A 35 -42.39 4.34 -17.07
CA ALA A 35 -43.11 4.36 -18.35
C ALA A 35 -42.15 4.46 -19.54
N TYR A 36 -41.11 5.30 -19.44
CA TYR A 36 -40.07 5.40 -20.46
C TYR A 36 -39.25 4.10 -20.59
N ALA A 37 -38.91 3.46 -19.46
CA ALA A 37 -38.21 2.18 -19.45
C ALA A 37 -39.08 1.06 -20.06
N ALA A 38 -40.36 0.99 -19.72
CA ALA A 38 -41.32 0.06 -20.30
C ALA A 38 -41.48 0.28 -21.82
N TRP A 39 -41.52 1.55 -22.26
CA TRP A 39 -41.55 1.91 -23.67
C TRP A 39 -40.29 1.43 -24.41
N LEU A 40 -39.09 1.64 -23.85
CA LEU A 40 -37.84 1.16 -24.44
C LEU A 40 -37.83 -0.37 -24.61
N TRP A 41 -38.33 -1.09 -23.61
CA TRP A 41 -38.44 -2.54 -23.67
C TRP A 41 -39.47 -2.99 -24.73
N ARG A 42 -40.61 -2.33 -24.79
CA ARG A 42 -41.67 -2.61 -25.77
C ARG A 42 -41.24 -2.40 -27.21
N CYS A 43 -40.42 -1.39 -27.49
CA CYS A 43 -39.93 -1.16 -28.86
C CYS A 43 -39.13 -2.33 -29.44
N GLU A 44 -38.42 -3.12 -28.62
CA GLU A 44 -37.63 -4.24 -29.12
C GLU A 44 -38.30 -5.61 -28.90
N CYS A 45 -39.25 -5.71 -27.96
CA CYS A 45 -39.90 -6.98 -27.59
C CYS A 45 -41.43 -6.91 -27.70
N ASP A 46 -41.97 -6.16 -28.66
CA ASP A 46 -43.42 -5.95 -28.80
C ASP A 46 -44.20 -7.25 -29.03
N SER A 47 -43.71 -8.14 -29.91
CA SER A 47 -44.37 -9.42 -30.20
C SER A 47 -44.47 -10.32 -28.96
N TYR A 48 -43.46 -10.29 -28.10
CA TYR A 48 -43.43 -11.01 -26.83
C TYR A 48 -44.44 -10.44 -25.84
N ILE A 49 -44.44 -9.12 -25.68
CA ILE A 49 -45.33 -8.42 -24.74
C ILE A 49 -46.78 -8.53 -25.19
N ALA A 50 -47.06 -8.40 -26.49
CA ALA A 50 -48.42 -8.44 -27.04
C ALA A 50 -49.12 -9.77 -26.79
N ILE A 51 -48.38 -10.89 -26.87
CA ILE A 51 -48.93 -12.22 -26.62
C ILE A 51 -49.29 -12.38 -25.14
N PHE A 52 -48.41 -12.01 -24.22
CA PHE A 52 -48.72 -12.09 -22.79
C PHE A 52 -49.77 -11.06 -22.36
N GLU A 53 -49.87 -9.90 -23.00
CA GLU A 53 -50.98 -8.96 -22.80
C GLU A 53 -52.32 -9.51 -23.32
N SER A 54 -52.32 -10.25 -24.44
CA SER A 54 -53.53 -10.93 -24.92
C SER A 54 -53.98 -12.04 -23.97
N ILE A 55 -53.04 -12.82 -23.42
CA ILE A 55 -53.32 -13.83 -22.40
C ILE A 55 -53.86 -13.18 -21.12
N ALA A 56 -53.24 -12.10 -20.66
CA ALA A 56 -53.71 -11.35 -19.50
C ALA A 56 -55.14 -10.78 -19.70
N ARG A 57 -55.48 -10.33 -20.90
CA ARG A 57 -56.85 -9.89 -21.24
C ARG A 57 -57.83 -11.07 -21.24
N LEU A 58 -57.46 -12.21 -21.82
CA LEU A 58 -58.30 -13.41 -21.84
C LEU A 58 -58.59 -13.92 -20.42
N LEU A 59 -57.60 -13.88 -19.53
CA LEU A 59 -57.74 -14.25 -18.11
C LEU A 59 -58.75 -13.38 -17.33
N THR A 60 -59.12 -12.20 -17.83
CA THR A 60 -60.20 -11.38 -17.22
C THR A 60 -61.61 -11.84 -17.60
N SER A 61 -61.73 -12.64 -18.66
CA SER A 61 -63.02 -13.02 -19.27
C SER A 61 -63.27 -14.53 -19.32
N VAL A 62 -62.21 -15.34 -19.28
CA VAL A 62 -62.21 -16.78 -19.53
C VAL A 62 -61.42 -17.50 -18.41
N PRO A 63 -61.90 -18.64 -17.88
CA PRO A 63 -61.18 -19.40 -16.86
C PRO A 63 -59.86 -19.98 -17.39
N VAL A 64 -58.87 -20.16 -16.50
CA VAL A 64 -57.48 -20.51 -16.84
C VAL A 64 -57.35 -21.72 -17.80
N GLY A 65 -58.18 -22.75 -17.61
CA GLY A 65 -58.14 -23.98 -18.42
C GLY A 65 -58.63 -23.82 -19.86
N GLU A 66 -59.31 -22.72 -20.19
CA GLU A 66 -59.86 -22.45 -21.53
C GLU A 66 -58.98 -21.51 -22.36
N VAL A 67 -58.02 -20.82 -21.73
CA VAL A 67 -57.10 -19.88 -22.40
C VAL A 67 -56.29 -20.57 -23.52
N GLN A 68 -55.96 -21.84 -23.34
CA GLN A 68 -55.23 -22.66 -24.31
C GLN A 68 -55.97 -22.86 -25.66
N PHE A 69 -57.29 -22.68 -25.69
CA PHE A 69 -58.10 -22.80 -26.92
C PHE A 69 -58.14 -21.50 -27.72
N HIS A 70 -57.85 -20.36 -27.09
CA HIS A 70 -57.81 -19.04 -27.75
C HIS A 70 -56.40 -18.66 -28.21
N VAL A 71 -55.39 -19.00 -27.43
CA VAL A 71 -53.98 -18.81 -27.78
C VAL A 71 -53.28 -20.16 -27.68
N SER A 72 -52.86 -20.68 -28.83
CA SER A 72 -52.27 -22.01 -28.89
C SER A 72 -50.92 -22.05 -28.17
N LYS A 73 -50.65 -23.16 -27.47
CA LYS A 73 -49.34 -23.41 -26.84
C LYS A 73 -48.18 -23.34 -27.84
N HIS A 74 -48.44 -23.69 -29.10
CA HIS A 74 -47.45 -23.61 -30.18
C HIS A 74 -47.05 -22.17 -30.49
N ASP A 75 -48.02 -21.25 -30.55
CA ASP A 75 -47.76 -19.84 -30.86
C ASP A 75 -46.98 -19.14 -29.73
N VAL A 76 -47.32 -19.44 -28.47
CA VAL A 76 -46.57 -18.94 -27.30
C VAL A 76 -45.12 -19.44 -27.32
N ARG A 77 -44.92 -20.72 -27.66
CA ARG A 77 -43.57 -21.30 -27.74
C ARG A 77 -42.74 -20.71 -28.89
N LYS A 78 -43.33 -20.61 -30.07
CA LYS A 78 -42.68 -20.04 -31.27
C LYS A 78 -42.21 -18.61 -31.04
N THR A 79 -43.03 -17.82 -30.35
CA THR A 79 -42.71 -16.41 -30.06
C THR A 79 -41.66 -16.27 -28.96
N LEU A 80 -41.67 -17.13 -27.95
CA LEU A 80 -40.64 -17.22 -26.93
C LEU A 80 -39.27 -17.64 -27.50
N GLU A 81 -39.24 -18.62 -28.40
CA GLU A 81 -38.01 -19.08 -29.05
C GLU A 81 -37.43 -17.98 -29.97
N ALA A 82 -38.28 -17.29 -30.74
CA ALA A 82 -37.88 -16.19 -31.61
C ALA A 82 -37.32 -14.98 -30.82
N THR A 83 -37.89 -14.67 -29.66
CA THR A 83 -37.42 -13.55 -28.83
C THR A 83 -36.13 -13.90 -28.12
N ASN A 84 -35.97 -15.13 -27.62
CA ASN A 84 -34.74 -15.59 -27.01
C ASN A 84 -33.54 -15.56 -27.99
N GLN A 85 -33.76 -15.82 -29.28
CA GLN A 85 -32.73 -15.71 -30.32
C GLN A 85 -32.31 -14.25 -30.60
N THR A 86 -33.24 -13.30 -30.48
CA THR A 86 -33.00 -11.88 -30.80
C THR A 86 -32.68 -11.02 -29.58
N LEU A 87 -32.83 -11.55 -28.36
CA LEU A 87 -32.75 -10.82 -27.09
C LEU A 87 -31.42 -10.10 -26.87
N GLU A 88 -30.29 -10.70 -27.23
CA GLU A 88 -28.98 -10.04 -27.10
C GLU A 88 -28.83 -8.84 -28.05
N LYS A 89 -29.38 -8.95 -29.26
CA LYS A 89 -29.42 -7.85 -30.23
C LYS A 89 -30.33 -6.73 -29.76
N ALA A 90 -31.51 -7.08 -29.23
CA ALA A 90 -32.46 -6.15 -28.62
C ALA A 90 -31.80 -5.33 -27.49
N ILE A 91 -31.10 -5.99 -26.57
CA ILE A 91 -30.41 -5.30 -25.46
C ILE A 91 -29.31 -4.37 -25.97
N LYS A 92 -28.58 -4.76 -27.02
CA LYS A 92 -27.59 -3.88 -27.66
C LYS A 92 -28.25 -2.64 -28.28
N HIS A 93 -29.35 -2.82 -29.01
CA HIS A 93 -30.12 -1.70 -29.58
C HIS A 93 -30.67 -0.76 -28.51
N ILE A 94 -31.19 -1.28 -27.41
CA ILE A 94 -31.62 -0.48 -26.26
C ILE A 94 -30.45 0.34 -25.71
N GLY A 95 -29.28 -0.27 -25.55
CA GLY A 95 -28.07 0.42 -25.12
C GLY A 95 -27.64 1.57 -26.05
N ASP A 96 -27.73 1.36 -27.36
CA ASP A 96 -27.37 2.39 -28.35
C ASP A 96 -28.44 3.50 -28.44
N ARG A 97 -29.73 3.15 -28.33
CA ARG A 97 -30.83 4.12 -28.26
C ARG A 97 -30.76 4.97 -26.99
N LEU A 98 -30.43 4.37 -25.84
CA LEU A 98 -30.20 5.08 -24.58
C LEU A 98 -29.09 6.12 -24.71
N LYS A 99 -27.94 5.75 -25.30
CA LYS A 99 -26.83 6.68 -25.54
C LYS A 99 -27.24 7.83 -26.46
N LYS A 100 -28.09 7.58 -27.46
CA LYS A 100 -28.59 8.60 -28.38
C LYS A 100 -29.58 9.56 -27.72
N HIS A 101 -30.58 9.04 -27.00
CA HIS A 101 -31.62 9.83 -26.35
C HIS A 101 -31.07 10.67 -25.18
N LEU A 102 -30.05 10.16 -24.48
CA LEU A 102 -29.43 10.81 -23.31
C LEU A 102 -28.05 11.40 -23.62
N SER A 103 -27.76 11.70 -24.88
CA SER A 103 -26.47 12.28 -25.31
C SER A 103 -26.16 13.60 -24.59
N HIS A 104 -27.19 14.41 -24.33
CA HIS A 104 -27.09 15.68 -23.61
C HIS A 104 -27.04 15.51 -22.08
N THR A 105 -27.37 14.33 -21.54
CA THR A 105 -27.46 14.05 -20.10
C THR A 105 -26.89 12.65 -19.75
N PRO A 106 -25.58 12.41 -19.94
CA PRO A 106 -24.97 11.09 -19.78
C PRO A 106 -25.05 10.54 -18.35
N SER A 107 -25.24 11.39 -17.34
CA SER A 107 -25.44 10.97 -15.94
C SER A 107 -26.75 10.23 -15.68
N MET A 108 -27.74 10.37 -16.57
CA MET A 108 -29.04 9.70 -16.44
C MET A 108 -29.05 8.28 -17.00
N VAL A 109 -28.10 7.95 -17.87
CA VAL A 109 -27.95 6.61 -18.47
C VAL A 109 -27.95 5.49 -17.41
N PRO A 110 -27.15 5.53 -16.32
CA PRO A 110 -27.19 4.48 -15.30
C PRO A 110 -28.53 4.41 -14.55
N VAL A 111 -29.20 5.55 -14.33
CA VAL A 111 -30.49 5.62 -13.62
C VAL A 111 -31.59 4.96 -14.45
N VAL A 112 -31.64 5.25 -15.74
CA VAL A 112 -32.60 4.63 -16.67
C VAL A 112 -32.30 3.14 -16.84
N SER A 113 -31.03 2.74 -16.94
CA SER A 113 -30.65 1.32 -17.03
C SER A 113 -31.08 0.51 -15.80
N GLN A 114 -31.01 1.10 -14.59
CA GLN A 114 -31.51 0.46 -13.36
C GLN A 114 -33.03 0.35 -13.34
N SER A 115 -33.74 1.42 -13.71
CA SER A 115 -35.21 1.40 -13.82
C SER A 115 -35.70 0.41 -14.88
N LEU A 116 -34.93 0.22 -15.97
CA LEU A 116 -35.23 -0.78 -16.99
C LEU A 116 -35.05 -2.20 -16.45
N GLN A 117 -34.00 -2.45 -15.67
CA GLN A 117 -33.81 -3.76 -15.02
C GLN A 117 -34.97 -4.13 -14.11
N THR A 118 -35.45 -3.20 -13.29
CA THR A 118 -36.57 -3.46 -12.38
C THR A 118 -37.86 -3.76 -13.14
N VAL A 119 -38.22 -2.90 -14.10
CA VAL A 119 -39.45 -3.06 -14.91
C VAL A 119 -39.44 -4.38 -15.68
N VAL A 120 -38.32 -4.73 -16.32
CA VAL A 120 -38.23 -5.95 -17.14
C VAL A 120 -38.25 -7.21 -16.28
N LEU A 121 -37.61 -7.21 -15.10
CA LEU A 121 -37.63 -8.37 -14.19
C LEU A 121 -39.00 -8.58 -13.53
N GLU A 122 -39.69 -7.50 -13.15
CA GLU A 122 -41.06 -7.57 -12.63
C GLU A 122 -42.03 -8.10 -13.69
N GLN A 123 -41.94 -7.59 -14.92
CA GLN A 123 -42.74 -8.06 -16.04
C GLN A 123 -42.42 -9.52 -16.41
N HIS A 124 -41.15 -9.92 -16.33
CA HIS A 124 -40.77 -11.31 -16.56
C HIS A 124 -41.33 -12.26 -15.48
N ALA A 125 -41.43 -11.79 -14.23
CA ALA A 125 -42.02 -12.58 -13.14
C ALA A 125 -43.52 -12.80 -13.36
N THR A 126 -44.26 -11.77 -13.78
CA THR A 126 -45.70 -11.90 -14.09
C THR A 126 -45.94 -12.81 -15.29
N PHE A 127 -45.12 -12.69 -16.34
CA PHE A 127 -45.22 -13.55 -17.53
C PHE A 127 -44.85 -14.99 -17.23
N SER A 128 -43.86 -15.22 -16.37
CA SER A 128 -43.47 -16.55 -15.89
C SER A 128 -44.60 -17.23 -15.11
N ALA A 129 -45.32 -16.49 -14.26
CA ALA A 129 -46.50 -17.01 -13.55
C ALA A 129 -47.61 -17.40 -14.53
N MET A 130 -47.98 -16.51 -15.45
CA MET A 130 -49.02 -16.79 -16.46
C MET A 130 -48.67 -17.99 -17.36
N ALA A 131 -47.40 -18.13 -17.77
CA ALA A 131 -46.96 -19.25 -18.60
C ALA A 131 -47.05 -20.60 -17.86
N LYS A 132 -46.80 -20.60 -16.54
CA LYS A 132 -46.98 -21.78 -15.70
C LYS A 132 -48.46 -22.10 -15.52
N ASP A 133 -49.26 -21.12 -15.12
CA ASP A 133 -50.67 -21.34 -14.79
C ASP A 133 -51.52 -21.75 -16.00
N CYS A 134 -51.26 -21.18 -17.19
CA CYS A 134 -52.07 -21.43 -18.39
C CYS A 134 -51.58 -22.59 -19.27
N TYR A 135 -50.28 -22.93 -19.23
CA TYR A 135 -49.66 -23.85 -20.20
C TYR A 135 -48.70 -24.89 -19.60
N ASP A 136 -48.48 -24.88 -18.28
CA ASP A 136 -47.46 -25.68 -17.57
C ASP A 136 -46.07 -25.57 -18.25
N MET A 137 -45.69 -24.34 -18.61
CA MET A 137 -44.43 -24.06 -19.30
C MET A 137 -43.48 -23.20 -18.45
N GLU A 138 -42.19 -23.52 -18.52
CA GLU A 138 -41.15 -22.64 -18.01
C GLU A 138 -40.71 -21.63 -19.07
N LEU A 139 -40.60 -20.37 -18.66
CA LEU A 139 -40.20 -19.27 -19.52
C LEU A 139 -38.69 -19.32 -19.81
N VAL A 140 -38.30 -19.23 -21.07
CA VAL A 140 -36.91 -19.18 -21.54
C VAL A 140 -36.71 -17.83 -22.26
N PRO A 141 -35.80 -16.94 -21.85
CA PRO A 141 -34.66 -17.16 -20.94
C PRO A 141 -35.01 -17.23 -19.46
N SER A 142 -34.19 -17.93 -18.68
CA SER A 142 -34.31 -17.92 -17.21
C SER A 142 -34.10 -16.50 -16.65
N ALA A 143 -34.73 -16.20 -15.51
CA ALA A 143 -34.62 -14.89 -14.85
C ALA A 143 -33.16 -14.49 -14.57
N SER A 144 -32.29 -15.46 -14.24
CA SER A 144 -30.85 -15.23 -14.05
C SER A 144 -30.12 -14.86 -15.33
N ARG A 145 -30.48 -15.49 -16.46
CA ARG A 145 -29.93 -15.14 -17.77
C ARG A 145 -30.40 -13.75 -18.20
N LEU A 146 -31.67 -13.43 -18.05
CA LEU A 146 -32.21 -12.10 -18.35
C LEU A 146 -31.50 -11.01 -17.52
N ALA A 147 -31.35 -11.22 -16.21
CA ALA A 147 -30.64 -10.29 -15.33
C ALA A 147 -29.17 -10.08 -15.76
N SER A 148 -28.47 -11.16 -16.12
CA SER A 148 -27.07 -11.07 -16.59
C SER A 148 -26.92 -10.33 -17.92
N LEU A 149 -27.89 -10.45 -18.83
CA LEU A 149 -27.88 -9.74 -20.10
C LEU A 149 -28.23 -8.26 -19.91
N LEU A 150 -29.21 -7.93 -19.07
CA LEU A 150 -29.55 -6.54 -18.73
C LEU A 150 -28.41 -5.85 -17.95
N ALA A 151 -27.55 -6.60 -17.26
CA ALA A 151 -26.34 -6.07 -16.63
C ALA A 151 -25.26 -5.62 -17.63
N LYS A 152 -25.39 -5.98 -18.93
CA LYS A 152 -24.49 -5.51 -20.01
C LYS A 152 -24.85 -4.11 -20.53
N LEU A 153 -25.99 -3.55 -20.13
CA LEU A 153 -26.40 -2.20 -20.55
C LEU A 153 -25.43 -1.12 -20.04
N PRO A 154 -25.22 -0.02 -20.78
CA PRO A 154 -24.33 1.05 -20.36
C PRO A 154 -24.82 1.64 -19.03
N GLY A 155 -23.92 1.69 -18.04
CA GLY A 155 -24.24 2.21 -16.71
C GLY A 155 -25.18 1.34 -15.88
N ALA A 156 -25.65 0.18 -16.39
CA ALA A 156 -26.22 -0.84 -15.53
C ALA A 156 -25.21 -1.11 -14.42
N CYS A 157 -25.69 -1.05 -13.18
CA CYS A 157 -24.92 -1.52 -12.06
C CYS A 157 -24.62 -3.00 -12.39
N HIS A 158 -23.42 -3.31 -12.91
CA HIS A 158 -22.68 -4.39 -12.29
C HIS A 158 -22.88 -4.09 -10.84
N GLN A 159 -23.70 -4.90 -10.15
CA GLN A 159 -23.58 -5.06 -8.72
C GLN A 159 -22.09 -4.95 -8.51
N ARG A 160 -21.64 -3.82 -7.96
CA ARG A 160 -20.31 -3.73 -7.44
C ARG A 160 -20.38 -4.73 -6.29
N LEU A 161 -20.26 -6.02 -6.62
CA LEU A 161 -19.22 -6.85 -6.09
C LEU A 161 -17.97 -5.97 -6.18
N PHE A 162 -17.88 -5.04 -5.23
CA PHE A 162 -16.63 -4.63 -4.67
C PHE A 162 -15.98 -5.96 -4.40
N LEU A 163 -15.12 -6.38 -5.32
CA LEU A 163 -14.20 -7.46 -5.06
C LEU A 163 -13.44 -6.97 -3.84
N ASN A 164 -13.90 -7.44 -2.69
CA ASN A 164 -13.21 -7.31 -1.43
C ASN A 164 -11.76 -7.70 -1.72
N MET A 165 -10.84 -6.83 -1.33
CA MET A 165 -9.42 -7.16 -1.39
C MET A 165 -9.21 -8.56 -0.81
N ALA A 166 -8.53 -9.41 -1.56
CA ALA A 166 -8.24 -10.80 -1.21
C ALA A 166 -7.25 -10.96 -0.03
N ALA A 167 -7.08 -9.94 0.81
CA ALA A 167 -6.08 -9.88 1.88
C ALA A 167 -6.70 -9.65 3.27
N ALA A 168 -7.96 -10.05 3.46
CA ALA A 168 -8.64 -9.96 4.74
C ALA A 168 -9.57 -11.16 4.92
N ARG A 169 -9.54 -11.78 6.10
CA ARG A 169 -10.54 -12.77 6.48
C ARG A 169 -11.88 -12.06 6.66
N PRO A 170 -12.97 -12.48 6.00
CA PRO A 170 -14.25 -11.79 6.10
C PRO A 170 -14.87 -11.92 7.50
N VAL A 171 -14.49 -12.96 8.24
CA VAL A 171 -15.03 -13.31 9.55
C VAL A 171 -13.86 -13.62 10.49
N VAL A 172 -14.00 -13.21 11.75
CA VAL A 172 -13.00 -13.37 12.82
C VAL A 172 -13.62 -14.16 13.97
N SER A 173 -12.85 -15.08 14.56
CA SER A 173 -13.30 -15.88 15.70
C SER A 173 -13.20 -15.11 17.02
N VAL A 174 -14.22 -15.20 17.86
CA VAL A 174 -14.25 -14.65 19.23
C VAL A 174 -13.88 -15.74 20.20
N LEU A 175 -12.82 -15.50 20.97
CA LEU A 175 -12.28 -16.48 21.92
C LEU A 175 -12.80 -16.22 23.34
N SER A 176 -13.31 -17.26 23.99
CA SER A 176 -13.56 -17.27 25.43
C SER A 176 -12.30 -17.66 26.19
N VAL A 177 -12.10 -17.01 27.35
CA VAL A 177 -10.99 -17.28 28.27
C VAL A 177 -11.48 -17.74 29.65
N ALA A 178 -12.79 -17.93 29.82
CA ALA A 178 -13.41 -18.35 31.07
C ALA A 178 -12.99 -19.79 31.46
N ASP A 179 -13.09 -20.72 30.53
CA ASP A 179 -12.79 -22.15 30.75
C ASP A 179 -11.27 -22.44 30.73
N GLU A 180 -10.86 -23.64 31.17
CA GLU A 180 -9.45 -24.08 31.15
C GLU A 180 -8.87 -24.09 29.73
N ALA A 181 -9.68 -24.46 28.72
CA ALA A 181 -9.32 -24.42 27.31
C ALA A 181 -9.91 -23.18 26.61
N VAL A 182 -9.15 -22.60 25.68
CA VAL A 182 -9.64 -21.52 24.82
C VAL A 182 -10.66 -22.10 23.83
N LYS A 183 -11.90 -21.62 23.91
CA LYS A 183 -13.00 -22.04 23.01
C LYS A 183 -13.42 -20.88 22.12
N VAL A 184 -13.78 -21.19 20.87
CA VAL A 184 -14.41 -20.23 19.96
C VAL A 184 -15.89 -20.14 20.33
N LEU A 185 -16.36 -18.96 20.75
CA LEU A 185 -17.77 -18.75 21.12
C LEU A 185 -18.62 -18.42 19.91
N SER A 186 -18.15 -17.44 19.14
CA SER A 186 -18.91 -16.85 18.03
C SER A 186 -17.96 -16.30 16.99
N GLN A 187 -18.52 -15.92 15.86
CA GLN A 187 -17.82 -15.35 14.73
C GLN A 187 -18.40 -13.97 14.43
N ILE A 188 -17.53 -12.99 14.17
CA ILE A 188 -17.92 -11.60 13.89
C ILE A 188 -17.34 -11.18 12.55
N ALA A 189 -18.09 -10.39 11.78
CA ALA A 189 -17.61 -9.82 10.53
C ALA A 189 -16.42 -8.88 10.78
N LEU A 190 -15.42 -8.92 9.90
CA LEU A 190 -14.27 -8.04 10.00
C LEU A 190 -14.69 -6.58 9.71
N PRO A 191 -14.43 -5.63 10.62
CA PRO A 191 -14.70 -4.21 10.37
C PRO A 191 -13.95 -3.69 9.15
N ALA A 192 -14.60 -2.84 8.36
CA ALA A 192 -14.07 -2.35 7.09
C ALA A 192 -12.74 -1.60 7.25
N VAL A 193 -12.47 -1.00 8.42
CA VAL A 193 -11.23 -0.29 8.73
C VAL A 193 -9.97 -1.17 8.59
N PHE A 194 -10.09 -2.49 8.80
CA PHE A 194 -8.95 -3.40 8.64
C PHE A 194 -8.56 -3.64 7.18
N THR A 195 -9.48 -3.37 6.26
CA THR A 195 -9.22 -3.43 4.81
C THR A 195 -8.69 -2.11 4.26
N ALA A 196 -8.45 -1.09 5.10
CA ALA A 196 -7.95 0.21 4.68
C ALA A 196 -6.49 0.15 4.12
N PRO A 197 -6.09 1.09 3.24
CA PRO A 197 -4.73 1.16 2.73
C PRO A 197 -3.71 1.38 3.85
N ILE A 198 -2.69 0.53 3.90
CA ILE A 198 -1.58 0.65 4.85
C ILE A 198 -0.55 1.61 4.26
N ARG A 199 -0.48 2.85 4.80
CA ARG A 199 0.46 3.89 4.38
C ARG A 199 1.48 4.23 5.48
N PRO A 200 2.65 3.57 5.52
CA PRO A 200 3.65 3.80 6.56
C PRO A 200 4.26 5.20 6.49
N ASP A 201 4.30 5.82 5.31
CA ASP A 201 4.74 7.19 5.08
C ASP A 201 3.85 8.21 5.82
N VAL A 202 2.53 8.10 5.66
CA VAL A 202 1.54 8.95 6.34
C VAL A 202 1.59 8.72 7.85
N VAL A 203 1.68 7.46 8.28
CA VAL A 203 1.79 7.12 9.70
C VAL A 203 3.03 7.75 10.33
N THR A 204 4.19 7.63 9.70
CA THR A 204 5.45 8.19 10.21
C THR A 204 5.41 9.71 10.28
N PHE A 205 4.88 10.36 9.24
CA PHE A 205 4.71 11.81 9.18
C PHE A 205 3.80 12.33 10.30
N VAL A 206 2.62 11.72 10.46
CA VAL A 206 1.65 12.11 11.47
C VAL A 206 2.20 11.81 12.87
N HIS A 207 2.75 10.62 13.11
CA HIS A 207 3.33 10.23 14.40
C HIS A 207 4.41 11.22 14.83
N THR A 208 5.33 11.58 13.93
CA THR A 208 6.42 12.52 14.25
C THR A 208 5.89 13.89 14.65
N ASN A 209 4.88 14.40 13.95
CA ASN A 209 4.28 15.70 14.28
C ASN A 209 3.40 15.64 15.54
N MET A 210 2.73 14.53 15.77
CA MET A 210 1.88 14.33 16.93
C MET A 210 2.72 14.20 18.21
N ASN A 211 3.82 13.46 18.15
CA ASN A 211 4.74 13.30 19.27
C ASN A 211 5.42 14.62 19.68
N LYS A 212 5.61 15.56 18.73
CA LYS A 212 6.10 16.91 19.05
C LYS A 212 5.15 17.67 19.99
N ASN A 213 3.86 17.37 19.99
CA ASN A 213 2.88 18.06 20.82
C ASN A 213 2.97 17.72 22.31
N ASN A 214 3.63 16.60 22.67
CA ASN A 214 3.87 16.20 24.05
C ASN A 214 5.16 16.82 24.64
N ARG A 215 5.83 17.71 23.91
CA ARG A 215 7.08 18.33 24.36
C ARG A 215 6.78 19.50 25.28
N GLN A 216 7.40 19.49 26.46
CA GLN A 216 7.42 20.64 27.36
C GLN A 216 8.45 21.67 26.86
N ALA A 217 8.06 22.94 26.86
CA ALA A 217 8.93 24.03 26.45
C ALA A 217 10.10 24.17 27.43
N TYR A 218 11.31 24.35 26.89
CA TYR A 218 12.50 24.65 27.67
C TYR A 218 13.26 25.81 27.03
N ALA A 219 13.86 26.66 27.86
CA ALA A 219 14.57 27.86 27.43
C ALA A 219 15.73 28.17 28.38
N VAL A 220 16.72 28.90 27.87
CA VAL A 220 17.77 29.50 28.71
C VAL A 220 17.22 30.81 29.27
N SER A 221 17.59 31.16 30.50
CA SER A 221 17.21 32.45 31.10
C SER A 221 17.59 33.62 30.19
N ARG A 222 16.69 34.60 30.06
CA ARG A 222 16.89 35.75 29.15
C ARG A 222 18.11 36.60 29.52
N LYS A 223 18.44 36.66 30.82
CA LYS A 223 19.55 37.44 31.38
C LYS A 223 20.83 36.59 31.59
N ALA A 224 20.84 35.31 31.21
CA ALA A 224 22.02 34.46 31.38
C ALA A 224 23.23 35.00 30.58
N GLY A 225 24.37 35.14 31.27
CA GLY A 225 25.60 35.70 30.70
C GLY A 225 25.55 37.21 30.40
N HIS A 226 24.49 37.89 30.85
CA HIS A 226 24.19 39.29 30.56
C HIS A 226 24.12 40.20 31.80
N GLN A 227 24.39 39.66 32.98
CA GLN A 227 24.27 40.39 34.25
C GLN A 227 25.54 41.19 34.62
N HIS A 228 26.61 41.08 33.83
CA HIS A 228 27.87 41.77 34.08
C HIS A 228 27.85 43.18 33.46
N SER A 229 28.49 44.15 34.10
CA SER A 229 28.70 45.52 33.59
C SER A 229 29.93 45.63 32.66
N ALA A 230 30.19 44.60 31.86
CA ALA A 230 31.44 44.48 31.11
C ALA A 230 31.44 45.33 29.83
N GLU A 231 32.54 46.03 29.57
CA GLU A 231 32.72 46.85 28.38
C GLU A 231 34.04 46.51 27.69
N SER A 232 34.12 46.74 26.37
CA SER A 232 35.36 46.46 25.64
C SER A 232 36.38 47.55 25.93
N TRP A 233 37.61 47.17 26.27
CA TRP A 233 38.69 48.12 26.51
C TRP A 233 39.26 48.75 25.23
N GLY A 234 38.74 48.39 24.05
CA GLY A 234 39.20 48.89 22.77
C GLY A 234 40.54 48.31 22.33
N THR A 235 41.25 49.04 21.48
CA THR A 235 42.59 48.71 20.97
C THR A 235 43.71 49.21 21.89
N GLY A 236 44.96 48.84 21.60
CA GLY A 236 46.14 49.43 22.27
C GLY A 236 46.48 48.85 23.64
N ARG A 237 45.88 47.73 24.04
CA ARG A 237 46.12 47.07 25.34
C ARG A 237 46.66 45.64 25.24
N ALA A 238 47.22 45.27 24.08
CA ALA A 238 47.74 43.92 23.78
C ALA A 238 46.75 42.76 24.07
N VAL A 239 45.45 43.04 23.98
CA VAL A 239 44.38 42.13 24.40
C VAL A 239 43.20 42.24 23.41
N ALA A 240 42.51 41.12 23.14
CA ALA A 240 41.36 41.08 22.24
C ALA A 240 40.21 42.01 22.67
N ARG A 241 39.50 42.60 21.69
CA ARG A 241 38.42 43.60 21.85
C ARG A 241 37.09 43.06 22.40
N ILE A 242 37.14 41.98 23.18
CA ILE A 242 35.97 41.38 23.83
C ILE A 242 35.60 42.23 25.06
N PRO A 243 34.31 42.43 25.37
CA PRO A 243 33.90 43.08 26.61
C PRO A 243 34.50 42.41 27.85
N ARG A 244 35.06 43.20 28.77
CA ARG A 244 35.73 42.74 29.98
C ARG A 244 35.08 43.30 31.23
N ILE A 245 35.03 42.47 32.27
CA ILE A 245 34.41 42.84 33.55
C ILE A 245 35.24 43.95 34.20
N SER A 246 34.55 45.03 34.60
CA SER A 246 35.16 46.19 35.25
C SER A 246 35.60 45.91 36.69
N GLY A 247 36.37 46.83 37.26
CA GLY A 247 36.89 46.75 38.63
C GLY A 247 38.21 45.98 38.77
N GLY A 248 38.56 45.66 40.01
CA GLY A 248 39.78 44.94 40.39
C GLY A 248 39.54 44.08 41.64
N GLY A 249 40.58 43.43 42.16
CA GLY A 249 40.52 42.64 43.40
C GLY A 249 39.88 41.26 43.31
N THR A 250 38.95 41.02 42.37
CA THR A 250 38.40 39.67 42.12
C THR A 250 39.13 38.98 40.96
N GLN A 251 39.27 37.66 41.02
CA GLN A 251 39.82 36.86 39.92
C GLN A 251 39.02 36.98 38.61
N ARG A 252 37.78 37.46 38.69
CA ARG A 252 36.87 37.61 37.56
C ARG A 252 37.02 38.97 36.86
N ALA A 253 37.56 39.99 37.53
CA ALA A 253 37.83 41.29 36.95
C ALA A 253 38.82 41.17 35.76
N GLY A 254 38.60 41.94 34.70
CA GLY A 254 39.41 41.90 33.48
C GLY A 254 39.21 40.66 32.58
N GLN A 255 38.42 39.66 32.98
CA GLN A 255 38.08 38.52 32.13
C GLN A 255 37.03 38.88 31.08
N GLY A 256 37.06 38.19 29.93
CA GLY A 256 36.07 38.33 28.87
C GLY A 256 34.67 37.88 29.29
N ALA A 257 33.66 38.66 28.93
CA ALA A 257 32.24 38.44 29.22
C ALA A 257 31.38 38.65 27.97
N PHE A 258 30.07 38.40 28.10
CA PHE A 258 29.03 38.49 27.06
C PHE A 258 29.17 37.57 25.85
N GLY A 259 30.37 37.45 25.26
CA GLY A 259 30.64 36.64 24.08
C GLY A 259 30.35 35.15 24.30
N ASN A 260 29.86 34.48 23.27
CA ASN A 260 29.57 33.04 23.28
C ASN A 260 30.83 32.17 23.44
N MET A 261 31.99 32.69 23.04
CA MET A 261 33.32 32.08 23.24
C MET A 261 33.83 32.25 24.68
N CYS A 262 33.26 33.16 25.47
CA CYS A 262 33.72 33.46 26.83
C CYS A 262 33.11 32.49 27.86
N ARG A 263 33.90 32.10 28.87
CA ARG A 263 33.42 31.31 30.00
C ARG A 263 32.31 32.08 30.74
N SER A 264 31.16 31.43 30.92
CA SER A 264 29.94 32.04 31.49
C SER A 264 29.38 33.23 30.70
N GLY A 265 29.82 33.41 29.45
CA GLY A 265 29.21 34.36 28.51
C GLY A 265 27.86 33.88 28.00
N ARG A 266 27.19 34.70 27.19
CA ARG A 266 25.87 34.33 26.64
C ARG A 266 26.05 33.46 25.41
N MET A 267 25.37 32.30 25.43
CA MET A 267 25.27 31.41 24.27
C MET A 267 24.66 32.13 23.05
N PHE A 268 25.23 31.90 21.87
CA PHE A 268 24.64 32.37 20.61
C PHE A 268 23.29 31.68 20.36
N ALA A 269 22.30 32.45 19.87
CA ALA A 269 20.93 31.99 19.63
C ALA A 269 20.35 31.13 20.79
N PRO A 270 20.25 31.68 22.02
CA PRO A 270 19.81 30.92 23.18
C PRO A 270 18.39 30.39 22.96
N THR A 271 18.09 29.17 23.43
CA THR A 271 16.75 28.58 23.26
C THR A 271 15.70 29.46 23.93
N ARG A 272 14.62 29.75 23.20
CA ARG A 272 13.52 30.61 23.64
C ARG A 272 12.22 29.83 23.75
N ILE A 273 11.35 30.30 24.64
CA ILE A 273 10.03 29.70 24.87
C ILE A 273 9.15 29.71 23.62
N TRP A 274 9.25 30.76 22.78
CA TRP A 274 8.46 30.93 21.55
C TRP A 274 8.89 30.04 20.38
N ARG A 275 9.83 29.10 20.59
CA ARG A 275 10.11 28.05 19.61
C ARG A 275 8.79 27.31 19.29
N LYS A 276 8.52 27.02 18.02
CA LYS A 276 7.34 26.23 17.63
C LYS A 276 7.46 24.77 18.09
N TRP A 277 6.94 24.47 19.27
CA TRP A 277 6.91 23.12 19.85
C TRP A 277 5.82 22.26 19.22
N HIS A 278 4.61 22.79 19.15
CA HIS A 278 3.43 22.09 18.65
C HIS A 278 3.30 22.17 17.13
N ARG A 279 2.72 21.12 16.54
CA ARG A 279 2.39 21.02 15.12
C ARG A 279 0.91 20.69 14.98
N LYS A 280 0.19 21.58 14.28
CA LYS A 280 -1.18 21.31 13.80
C LYS A 280 -1.09 20.26 12.70
N ILE A 281 -1.95 19.25 12.76
CA ILE A 281 -2.04 18.17 11.78
C ILE A 281 -3.48 18.12 11.30
N ASN A 282 -3.66 17.95 10.00
CA ASN A 282 -4.98 17.83 9.40
C ASN A 282 -5.73 16.64 10.02
N VAL A 283 -7.00 16.85 10.36
CA VAL A 283 -7.84 15.84 11.02
C VAL A 283 -7.94 14.58 10.16
N ASN A 284 -8.19 14.74 8.85
CA ASN A 284 -8.29 13.60 7.93
C ASN A 284 -6.97 12.84 7.77
N GLN A 285 -5.81 13.53 7.78
CA GLN A 285 -4.51 12.84 7.77
C GLN A 285 -4.28 12.02 9.06
N ARG A 286 -4.70 12.55 10.22
CA ARG A 286 -4.65 11.79 11.48
C ARG A 286 -5.55 10.56 11.44
N ARG A 287 -6.79 10.72 10.96
CA ARG A 287 -7.76 9.63 10.82
C ARG A 287 -7.26 8.55 9.83
N PHE A 288 -6.66 8.96 8.71
CA PHE A 288 -6.00 8.05 7.77
C PHE A 288 -4.89 7.26 8.45
N ALA A 289 -3.97 7.93 9.15
CA ALA A 289 -2.86 7.27 9.82
C ALA A 289 -3.34 6.23 10.85
N VAL A 290 -4.41 6.54 11.59
CA VAL A 290 -5.01 5.60 12.54
C VAL A 290 -5.63 4.40 11.80
N ALA A 291 -6.39 4.63 10.72
CA ALA A 291 -6.95 3.54 9.91
C ALA A 291 -5.86 2.64 9.31
N SER A 292 -4.76 3.21 8.79
CA SER A 292 -3.61 2.43 8.29
C SER A 292 -2.92 1.62 9.39
N ALA A 293 -2.82 2.17 10.61
CA ALA A 293 -2.21 1.46 11.73
C ALA A 293 -3.09 0.29 12.21
N LEU A 294 -4.42 0.47 12.19
CA LEU A 294 -5.39 -0.60 12.48
C LEU A 294 -5.33 -1.70 11.41
N ALA A 295 -5.38 -1.36 10.13
CA ALA A 295 -5.23 -2.32 9.04
C ALA A 295 -3.92 -3.12 9.15
N ALA A 296 -2.81 -2.46 9.48
CA ALA A 296 -1.54 -3.14 9.69
C ALA A 296 -1.52 -4.10 10.89
N SER A 297 -2.35 -3.87 11.92
CA SER A 297 -2.44 -4.75 13.09
C SER A 297 -3.14 -6.08 12.78
N ALA A 298 -3.96 -6.14 11.72
CA ALA A 298 -4.60 -7.37 11.27
C ALA A 298 -3.69 -8.26 10.41
N VAL A 299 -2.50 -7.78 10.02
CA VAL A 299 -1.58 -8.52 9.16
C VAL A 299 -0.46 -9.15 10.00
N PRO A 300 -0.40 -10.49 10.16
CA PRO A 300 0.58 -11.16 11.01
C PRO A 300 2.03 -10.84 10.63
N SER A 301 2.34 -10.74 9.34
CA SER A 301 3.69 -10.44 8.85
C SER A 301 4.19 -9.08 9.31
N LEU A 302 3.32 -8.06 9.37
CA LEU A 302 3.69 -6.73 9.87
C LEU A 302 3.86 -6.73 11.39
N VAL A 303 3.05 -7.52 12.11
CA VAL A 303 3.16 -7.65 13.57
C VAL A 303 4.46 -8.36 13.99
N LEU A 304 4.83 -9.42 13.26
CA LEU A 304 6.12 -10.11 13.41
C LEU A 304 7.29 -9.20 13.03
N ALA A 305 7.20 -8.47 11.90
CA ALA A 305 8.25 -7.57 11.44
C ALA A 305 8.53 -6.43 12.44
N ARG A 306 7.50 -5.95 13.15
CA ARG A 306 7.66 -4.99 14.24
C ARG A 306 8.41 -5.58 15.44
N GLY A 307 8.39 -6.91 15.57
CA GLY A 307 9.12 -7.67 16.57
C GLY A 307 8.28 -8.14 17.74
N HIS A 308 6.96 -8.31 17.59
CA HIS A 308 6.10 -9.00 18.58
C HIS A 308 6.29 -10.53 18.49
N ARG A 309 6.16 -11.23 19.62
CA ARG A 309 6.17 -12.70 19.68
C ARG A 309 4.72 -13.20 19.65
N ILE A 310 4.27 -13.68 18.49
CA ILE A 310 2.87 -14.06 18.24
C ILE A 310 2.73 -15.49 17.68
N GLU A 311 3.78 -16.30 17.78
CA GLU A 311 3.84 -17.67 17.24
C GLU A 311 2.79 -18.62 17.85
N GLN A 312 2.44 -18.39 19.13
CA GLN A 312 1.46 -19.21 19.87
C GLN A 312 0.04 -18.63 19.81
N VAL A 313 -0.16 -17.47 19.16
CA VAL A 313 -1.48 -16.83 19.06
C VAL A 313 -2.28 -17.49 17.95
N SER A 314 -3.54 -17.84 18.22
CA SER A 314 -4.39 -18.59 17.28
C SER A 314 -4.78 -17.81 16.02
N GLU A 315 -5.14 -16.54 16.17
CA GLU A 315 -5.61 -15.67 15.08
C GLU A 315 -5.22 -14.21 15.30
N ILE A 316 -5.04 -13.49 14.18
CA ILE A 316 -4.87 -12.03 14.13
C ILE A 316 -5.80 -11.49 13.04
N PRO A 317 -6.61 -10.45 13.32
CA PRO A 317 -6.75 -9.72 14.58
C PRO A 317 -7.35 -10.59 15.70
N LEU A 318 -6.84 -10.43 16.92
CA LEU A 318 -7.23 -11.26 18.06
C LEU A 318 -8.42 -10.61 18.79
N VAL A 319 -9.56 -11.32 18.86
CA VAL A 319 -10.79 -10.87 19.50
C VAL A 319 -11.15 -11.79 20.66
N LEU A 320 -11.37 -11.20 21.83
CA LEU A 320 -11.78 -11.87 23.05
C LEU A 320 -13.22 -11.52 23.39
N ASP A 321 -13.85 -12.43 24.14
CA ASP A 321 -15.15 -12.19 24.73
C ASP A 321 -15.16 -10.98 25.72
N ASP A 322 -16.32 -10.35 25.86
CA ASP A 322 -16.49 -9.15 26.68
C ASP A 322 -16.35 -9.42 28.18
N SER A 323 -16.42 -10.69 28.61
CA SER A 323 -16.11 -11.11 29.98
C SER A 323 -14.73 -10.62 30.45
N VAL A 324 -13.76 -10.45 29.55
CA VAL A 324 -12.43 -9.92 29.89
C VAL A 324 -12.49 -8.50 30.46
N GLU A 325 -13.47 -7.68 30.07
CA GLU A 325 -13.61 -6.29 30.56
C GLU A 325 -13.85 -6.22 32.08
N SER A 326 -14.49 -7.25 32.64
CA SER A 326 -14.82 -7.38 34.07
C SER A 326 -13.67 -7.88 34.95
N THR A 327 -12.51 -8.18 34.36
CA THR A 327 -11.35 -8.69 35.11
C THR A 327 -10.82 -7.63 36.07
N GLN A 328 -10.82 -7.90 37.38
CA GLN A 328 -10.36 -6.95 38.40
C GLN A 328 -8.92 -7.19 38.89
N LYS A 329 -8.47 -8.45 38.92
CA LYS A 329 -7.18 -8.84 39.51
C LYS A 329 -6.09 -8.99 38.44
N THR A 330 -4.90 -8.48 38.72
CA THR A 330 -3.71 -8.60 37.85
C THR A 330 -3.28 -10.05 37.66
N SER A 331 -3.41 -10.90 38.68
CA SER A 331 -3.09 -12.33 38.58
C SER A 331 -4.00 -13.06 37.58
N ALA A 332 -5.28 -12.72 37.54
CA ALA A 332 -6.22 -13.23 36.55
C ALA A 332 -5.85 -12.75 35.13
N ALA A 333 -5.49 -11.47 34.98
CA ALA A 333 -5.03 -10.92 33.69
C ALA A 333 -3.77 -11.62 33.15
N VAL A 334 -2.82 -12.00 34.01
CA VAL A 334 -1.63 -12.77 33.59
C VAL A 334 -2.03 -14.18 33.11
N LYS A 335 -2.97 -14.84 33.78
CA LYS A 335 -3.51 -16.14 33.33
C LYS A 335 -4.19 -16.04 31.97
N ILE A 336 -4.97 -14.98 31.74
CA ILE A 336 -5.61 -14.70 30.45
C ILE A 336 -4.56 -14.58 29.34
N LEU A 337 -3.49 -13.82 29.57
CA LEU A 337 -2.40 -13.66 28.59
C LEU A 337 -1.67 -14.98 28.26
N ALA A 338 -1.51 -15.86 29.25
CA ALA A 338 -0.95 -17.19 29.05
C ALA A 338 -1.87 -18.06 28.19
N LYS A 339 -3.17 -18.08 28.49
CA LYS A 339 -4.16 -18.85 27.72
C LYS A 339 -4.21 -18.44 26.25
N ILE A 340 -4.09 -17.15 25.95
CA ILE A 340 -4.17 -16.63 24.57
C ILE A 340 -2.82 -16.74 23.81
N GLY A 341 -1.75 -17.21 24.45
CA GLY A 341 -0.42 -17.31 23.82
C GLY A 341 0.31 -15.97 23.70
N ALA A 342 -0.16 -14.91 24.38
CA ALA A 342 0.45 -13.58 24.39
C ALA A 342 1.55 -13.42 25.46
N HIS A 343 1.71 -14.40 26.35
CA HIS A 343 2.62 -14.32 27.49
C HIS A 343 4.10 -14.16 27.08
N ALA A 344 4.53 -14.87 26.03
CA ALA A 344 5.90 -14.77 25.51
C ALA A 344 6.26 -13.35 25.05
N ASP A 345 5.30 -12.56 24.56
CA ASP A 345 5.52 -11.15 24.21
C ASP A 345 5.74 -10.29 25.45
N VAL A 346 4.99 -10.56 26.54
CA VAL A 346 5.08 -9.85 27.82
C VAL A 346 6.38 -10.18 28.56
N GLU A 347 6.79 -11.45 28.59
CA GLU A 347 8.08 -11.86 29.15
C GLU A 347 9.25 -11.15 28.48
N LYS A 348 9.25 -11.12 27.14
CA LYS A 348 10.25 -10.36 26.37
C LYS A 348 10.27 -8.88 26.75
N VAL A 349 9.12 -8.27 27.07
CA VAL A 349 9.10 -6.88 27.53
C VAL A 349 9.66 -6.76 28.95
N LYS A 350 9.31 -7.68 29.86
CA LYS A 350 9.84 -7.74 31.23
C LYS A 350 11.37 -7.78 31.22
N ASP A 351 11.96 -8.67 30.42
CA ASP A 351 13.42 -8.83 30.31
C ASP A 351 14.12 -7.63 29.65
N SER A 352 13.38 -6.90 28.80
CA SER A 352 13.93 -5.72 28.12
C SER A 352 14.11 -4.49 29.01
N LYS A 353 13.59 -4.52 30.25
CA LYS A 353 13.63 -3.38 31.17
C LYS A 353 15.07 -3.13 31.63
N LYS A 354 15.75 -2.18 30.98
CA LYS A 354 17.13 -1.79 31.30
C LYS A 354 17.21 -0.33 31.73
N ILE A 355 18.26 0.01 32.49
CA ILE A 355 18.54 1.41 32.85
C ILE A 355 18.89 2.17 31.57
N ARG A 356 18.24 3.32 31.37
CA ARG A 356 18.42 4.16 30.19
C ARG A 356 19.83 4.78 30.20
N THR A 357 20.53 4.65 29.09
CA THR A 357 21.85 5.26 28.89
C THR A 357 21.75 6.79 28.76
N GLY A 358 22.83 7.48 29.15
CA GLY A 358 22.94 8.93 29.10
C GLY A 358 22.18 9.69 30.20
N ARG A 359 21.98 11.00 30.00
CA ARG A 359 21.37 11.91 31.01
C ARG A 359 19.84 11.76 31.18
N GLY A 360 19.24 10.73 30.60
CA GLY A 360 17.81 10.44 30.78
C GLY A 360 17.47 10.00 32.20
N LYS A 361 18.41 9.27 32.84
CA LYS A 361 18.25 8.71 34.19
C LYS A 361 17.95 9.77 35.25
N SER A 362 18.60 10.94 35.18
CA SER A 362 18.37 12.04 36.11
C SER A 362 17.11 12.86 35.84
N ARG A 363 16.38 12.57 34.75
CA ARG A 363 15.18 13.31 34.33
C ARG A 363 13.94 12.43 34.38
N ASN A 364 13.79 11.63 35.44
CA ASN A 364 12.67 10.69 35.67
C ASN A 364 12.41 9.69 34.54
N ARG A 365 13.42 9.41 33.71
CA ARG A 365 13.37 8.43 32.61
C ARG A 365 14.43 7.34 32.82
N ARG A 366 14.42 6.76 34.03
CA ARG A 366 15.43 5.80 34.51
C ARG A 366 15.42 4.50 33.71
N TYR A 367 14.25 3.97 33.36
CA TYR A 367 14.13 2.70 32.65
C TYR A 367 13.67 2.90 31.21
N SER A 368 14.13 2.01 30.33
CA SER A 368 13.62 1.84 28.97
C SER A 368 13.14 0.40 28.83
N MET A 369 11.97 0.19 28.24
CA MET A 369 11.39 -1.13 27.99
C MET A 369 10.70 -1.14 26.63
N LYS A 370 10.55 -2.32 26.05
CA LYS A 370 9.79 -2.53 24.80
C LYS A 370 8.29 -2.27 25.04
N LYS A 371 7.54 -2.14 23.95
CA LYS A 371 6.06 -2.05 23.97
C LYS A 371 5.50 -3.42 23.64
N GLY A 372 4.62 -3.92 24.49
CA GLY A 372 3.94 -5.20 24.33
C GLY A 372 2.55 -5.05 23.70
N PRO A 373 1.64 -6.00 23.97
CA PRO A 373 0.28 -5.98 23.45
C PRO A 373 -0.47 -4.70 23.84
N LEU A 374 -1.34 -4.24 22.95
CA LEU A 374 -2.30 -3.17 23.22
C LEU A 374 -3.68 -3.79 23.40
N PHE A 375 -4.33 -3.56 24.54
CA PHE A 375 -5.72 -3.97 24.76
C PHE A 375 -6.67 -2.84 24.40
N VAL A 376 -7.65 -3.15 23.57
CA VAL A 376 -8.71 -2.22 23.19
C VAL A 376 -10.05 -2.76 23.68
N TYR A 377 -10.76 -1.93 24.45
CA TYR A 377 -12.00 -2.26 25.13
C TYR A 377 -13.08 -1.21 24.84
N ALA A 378 -14.34 -1.58 25.05
CA ALA A 378 -15.49 -0.70 24.92
C ALA A 378 -15.83 -0.03 26.26
N HIS A 379 -15.96 -0.83 27.33
CA HIS A 379 -16.38 -0.33 28.64
C HIS A 379 -15.30 -0.54 29.72
N ALA A 380 -15.12 0.47 30.57
CA ALA A 380 -14.11 0.46 31.63
C ALA A 380 -14.61 -0.27 32.89
N ASN A 381 -14.81 -1.58 32.81
CA ASN A 381 -15.42 -2.39 33.89
C ASN A 381 -14.42 -3.11 34.81
N GLY A 382 -13.19 -2.58 34.93
CA GLY A 382 -12.14 -3.14 35.78
C GLY A 382 -10.85 -3.51 35.04
N ILE A 383 -10.93 -3.75 33.73
CA ILE A 383 -9.80 -4.11 32.86
C ILE A 383 -8.59 -3.16 32.99
N GLU A 384 -8.82 -1.85 33.10
CA GLU A 384 -7.76 -0.86 33.29
C GLU A 384 -6.94 -1.13 34.56
N LYS A 385 -7.60 -1.49 35.67
CA LYS A 385 -6.94 -1.76 36.94
C LYS A 385 -6.17 -3.09 36.89
N ALA A 386 -6.73 -4.10 36.23
CA ALA A 386 -6.12 -5.42 36.14
C ALA A 386 -4.88 -5.45 35.23
N PHE A 387 -4.87 -4.74 34.10
CA PHE A 387 -3.79 -4.84 33.13
C PHE A 387 -2.74 -3.72 33.22
N ARG A 388 -3.04 -2.56 33.83
CA ARG A 388 -2.10 -1.40 33.85
C ARG A 388 -0.72 -1.67 34.47
N ASN A 389 -0.64 -2.62 35.41
CA ASN A 389 0.60 -2.91 36.13
C ASN A 389 1.47 -3.96 35.42
N ILE A 390 0.95 -4.60 34.37
CA ILE A 390 1.69 -5.62 33.62
C ILE A 390 2.70 -4.89 32.70
N PRO A 391 3.99 -5.28 32.70
CA PRO A 391 5.02 -4.57 31.95
C PRO A 391 4.75 -4.59 30.44
N GLY A 392 4.74 -3.41 29.83
CA GLY A 392 4.63 -3.26 28.38
C GLY A 392 3.22 -3.24 27.81
N ILE A 393 2.22 -3.62 28.60
CA ILE A 393 0.82 -3.58 28.20
C ILE A 393 0.31 -2.14 28.28
N GLU A 394 -0.42 -1.73 27.25
CA GLU A 394 -1.18 -0.48 27.27
C GLU A 394 -2.64 -0.80 27.02
N LEU A 395 -3.52 0.03 27.57
CA LEU A 395 -4.96 -0.05 27.35
C LEU A 395 -5.43 1.24 26.70
N VAL A 396 -6.36 1.11 25.74
CA VAL A 396 -6.98 2.26 25.08
C VAL A 396 -8.46 1.95 24.82
N PRO A 397 -9.40 2.85 25.16
CA PRO A 397 -10.79 2.66 24.78
C PRO A 397 -10.99 2.89 23.28
N VAL A 398 -11.89 2.14 22.65
CA VAL A 398 -12.10 2.16 21.19
C VAL A 398 -12.48 3.53 20.64
N GLU A 399 -13.21 4.34 21.41
CA GLU A 399 -13.60 5.70 21.02
C GLU A 399 -12.40 6.65 20.89
N ARG A 400 -11.32 6.42 21.65
CA ARG A 400 -10.17 7.33 21.78
C ARG A 400 -8.88 6.69 21.31
N LEU A 401 -8.94 5.96 20.19
CA LEU A 401 -7.77 5.35 19.57
C LEU A 401 -6.70 6.36 19.20
N ASN A 402 -5.52 6.21 19.82
CA ASN A 402 -4.38 7.10 19.66
C ASN A 402 -3.31 6.47 18.75
N LEU A 403 -2.87 7.20 17.73
CA LEU A 403 -1.79 6.75 16.83
C LEU A 403 -0.47 6.47 17.57
N LEU A 404 -0.14 7.22 18.63
CA LEU A 404 1.10 6.99 19.40
C LEU A 404 1.11 5.64 20.10
N SER A 405 -0.07 5.13 20.46
CA SER A 405 -0.25 3.79 21.02
C SER A 405 -0.33 2.74 19.92
N LEU A 406 -1.02 2.99 18.82
CA LEU A 406 -1.15 2.03 17.71
C LEU A 406 0.15 1.81 16.93
N ALA A 407 0.92 2.87 16.69
CA ALA A 407 2.17 2.84 15.95
C ALA A 407 3.30 3.53 16.75
N PRO A 408 3.76 2.94 17.88
CA PRO A 408 4.82 3.53 18.68
C PRO A 408 6.11 3.66 17.86
N GLY A 409 6.65 4.87 17.79
CA GLY A 409 7.84 5.16 16.98
C GLY A 409 7.55 5.43 15.50
N GLY A 410 6.28 5.43 15.09
CA GLY A 410 5.87 5.54 13.69
C GLY A 410 5.90 4.20 12.93
N HIS A 411 6.23 3.11 13.61
CA HIS A 411 6.21 1.76 13.05
C HIS A 411 4.82 1.12 13.23
N VAL A 412 4.22 0.71 12.11
CA VAL A 412 2.93 0.02 12.06
C VAL A 412 3.04 -1.45 12.50
N GLY A 413 1.91 -2.11 12.74
CA GLY A 413 1.88 -3.54 13.11
C GLY A 413 2.13 -3.79 14.60
N ARG A 414 1.52 -3.00 15.49
CA ARG A 414 1.50 -3.37 16.92
C ARG A 414 0.56 -4.56 17.11
N PHE A 415 0.89 -5.47 18.01
CA PHE A 415 -0.03 -6.53 18.41
C PHE A 415 -1.15 -5.94 19.26
N ILE A 416 -2.39 -6.03 18.76
CA ILE A 416 -3.59 -5.48 19.39
C ILE A 416 -4.55 -6.63 19.72
N VAL A 417 -5.07 -6.60 20.94
CA VAL A 417 -6.10 -7.50 21.44
C VAL A 417 -7.38 -6.71 21.62
N TRP A 418 -8.48 -7.20 21.05
CA TRP A 418 -9.77 -6.53 21.04
C TRP A 418 -10.76 -7.26 21.94
N THR A 419 -11.65 -6.52 22.61
CA THR A 419 -12.90 -7.09 23.12
C THR A 419 -13.94 -7.11 22.00
N LYS A 420 -14.89 -8.04 22.07
CA LYS A 420 -15.95 -8.21 21.07
C LYS A 420 -16.72 -6.91 20.84
N SER A 421 -17.20 -6.29 21.92
CA SER A 421 -17.93 -5.01 21.86
C SER A 421 -17.09 -3.89 21.23
N ALA A 422 -15.79 -3.82 21.55
CA ALA A 422 -14.90 -2.84 20.93
C ALA A 422 -14.72 -3.08 19.43
N PHE A 423 -14.65 -4.34 19.02
CA PHE A 423 -14.45 -4.71 17.63
C PHE A 423 -15.66 -4.33 16.76
N GLU A 424 -16.87 -4.60 17.23
CA GLU A 424 -18.12 -4.26 16.53
C GLU A 424 -18.34 -2.74 16.41
N GLN A 425 -17.94 -1.96 17.43
CA GLN A 425 -18.06 -0.50 17.41
C GLN A 425 -17.18 0.18 16.35
N LEU A 426 -16.14 -0.47 15.83
CA LEU A 426 -15.23 0.13 14.84
C LEU A 426 -15.95 0.57 13.55
N ASP A 427 -16.92 -0.20 13.08
CA ASP A 427 -17.68 0.14 11.87
C ASP A 427 -18.55 1.38 12.05
N SER A 428 -19.11 1.59 13.25
CA SER A 428 -19.82 2.82 13.60
C SER A 428 -18.87 4.03 13.65
N ILE A 429 -17.67 3.85 14.22
CA ILE A 429 -16.68 4.92 14.44
C ILE A 429 -15.98 5.36 13.15
N TYR A 430 -15.67 4.43 12.23
CA TYR A 430 -14.94 4.73 10.99
C TYR A 430 -15.82 4.70 9.75
N GLY A 431 -17.01 4.10 9.82
CA GLY A 431 -17.84 3.80 8.66
C GLY A 431 -17.28 2.65 7.83
N THR A 432 -17.98 2.32 6.75
CA THR A 432 -17.53 1.38 5.73
C THR A 432 -17.21 2.14 4.43
N TYR A 433 -16.87 1.43 3.36
CA TYR A 433 -16.70 2.07 2.04
C TYR A 433 -18.02 2.54 1.42
N THR A 434 -19.14 1.98 1.89
CA THR A 434 -20.50 2.30 1.42
C THR A 434 -21.23 3.25 2.36
N LYS A 435 -21.07 3.07 3.68
CA LYS A 435 -21.70 3.90 4.72
C LYS A 435 -20.68 4.86 5.32
N LYS A 436 -21.04 6.15 5.41
CA LYS A 436 -20.21 7.15 6.12
C LYS A 436 -20.13 6.81 7.61
N SER A 437 -19.10 7.32 8.26
CA SER A 437 -18.94 7.19 9.71
C SER A 437 -20.10 7.88 10.47
N ALA A 438 -20.60 7.24 11.53
CA ALA A 438 -21.61 7.84 12.41
C ALA A 438 -20.99 8.82 13.42
N VAL A 439 -19.83 8.48 13.98
CA VAL A 439 -19.19 9.28 15.06
C VAL A 439 -18.35 10.42 14.51
N LYS A 440 -17.53 10.15 13.49
CA LYS A 440 -16.66 11.14 12.87
C LYS A 440 -17.39 11.88 11.76
N SER A 441 -17.67 13.16 12.01
CA SER A 441 -18.25 14.08 11.01
C SER A 441 -17.44 14.08 9.71
N ASP A 442 -18.18 13.99 8.59
CA ASP A 442 -17.71 14.01 7.21
C ASP A 442 -16.51 13.10 6.92
N TYR A 443 -16.42 11.98 7.62
CA TYR A 443 -15.34 11.01 7.43
C TYR A 443 -15.78 9.82 6.58
N THR A 444 -14.91 9.45 5.65
CA THR A 444 -14.99 8.23 4.86
C THR A 444 -13.66 7.51 4.90
N LEU A 445 -13.69 6.18 4.85
CA LEU A 445 -12.46 5.39 4.81
C LEU A 445 -11.66 5.70 3.54
N PRO A 446 -10.31 5.81 3.66
CA PRO A 446 -9.48 6.06 2.51
C PRO A 446 -9.54 4.88 1.53
N ARG A 447 -9.70 5.20 0.25
CA ARG A 447 -9.69 4.20 -0.83
C ARG A 447 -8.26 3.90 -1.26
N HIS A 448 -8.04 2.66 -1.68
CA HIS A 448 -6.79 2.23 -2.30
C HIS A 448 -6.61 2.88 -3.66
N VAL A 449 -5.36 3.18 -4.03
CA VAL A 449 -5.04 3.61 -5.40
C VAL A 449 -5.10 2.41 -6.36
N MET A 450 -4.68 1.23 -5.89
CA MET A 450 -4.78 -0.03 -6.61
C MET A 450 -5.80 -0.93 -5.92
N THR A 451 -6.75 -1.49 -6.67
CA THR A 451 -7.75 -2.42 -6.12
C THR A 451 -7.11 -3.73 -5.63
N ASN A 452 -6.12 -4.23 -6.35
CA ASN A 452 -5.34 -5.41 -5.97
C ASN A 452 -3.87 -5.02 -5.83
N ALA A 453 -3.28 -5.24 -4.65
CA ALA A 453 -1.88 -4.92 -4.37
C ALA A 453 -0.92 -6.03 -4.81
N ASN A 454 -1.40 -7.24 -5.14
CA ASN A 454 -0.55 -8.33 -5.59
C ASN A 454 -0.18 -8.15 -7.07
N LEU A 455 0.90 -7.40 -7.31
CA LEU A 455 1.46 -7.16 -8.64
C LEU A 455 1.89 -8.46 -9.32
N GLY A 456 2.43 -9.43 -8.59
CA GLY A 456 2.85 -10.71 -9.18
C GLY A 456 1.68 -11.46 -9.81
N ARG A 457 0.52 -11.48 -9.14
CA ARG A 457 -0.71 -12.05 -9.71
C ARG A 457 -1.18 -11.30 -10.96
N LEU A 458 -1.16 -9.97 -10.92
CA LEU A 458 -1.58 -9.16 -12.07
C LEU A 458 -0.65 -9.38 -13.26
N ILE A 459 0.66 -9.28 -13.05
CA ILE A 459 1.67 -9.44 -14.10
C ILE A 459 1.58 -10.84 -14.72
N ASN A 460 1.38 -11.88 -13.89
CA ASN A 460 1.32 -13.27 -14.35
C ASN A 460 -0.09 -13.70 -14.81
N SER A 461 -1.04 -12.78 -14.98
CA SER A 461 -2.38 -13.13 -15.45
C SER A 461 -2.37 -13.41 -16.96
N ASP A 462 -3.25 -14.28 -17.42
CA ASP A 462 -3.30 -14.71 -18.83
C ASP A 462 -3.58 -13.53 -19.78
N GLU A 463 -4.38 -12.56 -19.34
CA GLU A 463 -4.70 -11.36 -20.10
C GLU A 463 -3.45 -10.49 -20.36
N ILE A 464 -2.52 -10.46 -19.42
CA ILE A 464 -1.26 -9.73 -19.57
C ILE A 464 -0.24 -10.59 -20.32
N GLN A 465 -0.06 -11.86 -19.92
CA GLN A 465 0.96 -12.74 -20.49
C GLN A 465 0.70 -13.09 -21.97
N SER A 466 -0.56 -13.14 -22.41
CA SER A 466 -0.90 -13.38 -23.83
C SER A 466 -0.50 -12.24 -24.78
N VAL A 467 -0.38 -11.01 -24.26
CA VAL A 467 -0.03 -9.81 -25.05
C VAL A 467 1.46 -9.45 -24.93
N ILE A 468 2.09 -9.81 -23.81
CA ILE A 468 3.50 -9.51 -23.56
C ILE A 468 4.40 -10.26 -24.55
N ARG A 469 5.39 -9.54 -25.10
CA ARG A 469 6.44 -10.14 -25.93
C ARG A 469 7.42 -10.94 -25.06
N ALA A 470 7.98 -12.01 -25.61
CA ALA A 470 9.03 -12.78 -24.95
C ALA A 470 10.17 -11.87 -24.46
N GLY A 471 10.63 -12.10 -23.23
CA GLY A 471 11.70 -11.32 -22.61
C GLY A 471 13.01 -11.47 -23.38
N ILE A 472 13.64 -10.34 -23.73
CA ILE A 472 14.95 -10.34 -24.39
C ILE A 472 16.05 -10.35 -23.32
N TYR A 473 16.57 -11.52 -23.01
CA TYR A 473 17.66 -11.67 -22.04
C TYR A 473 19.02 -11.66 -22.75
N LYS A 474 19.69 -10.50 -22.78
CA LYS A 474 21.07 -10.39 -23.28
C LYS A 474 22.05 -10.54 -22.12
N ASN A 475 22.67 -11.70 -22.00
CA ASN A 475 23.79 -11.91 -21.07
C ASN A 475 25.07 -11.27 -21.63
N THR A 476 25.17 -9.94 -21.58
CA THR A 476 26.41 -9.24 -21.94
C THR A 476 27.42 -9.39 -20.82
N ARG A 477 28.29 -10.41 -20.90
CA ARG A 477 29.47 -10.48 -20.04
C ARG A 477 30.47 -9.42 -20.50
N ARG A 478 30.99 -8.63 -19.57
CA ARG A 478 32.08 -7.69 -19.85
C ARG A 478 33.33 -8.49 -20.19
N ALA A 479 33.58 -8.71 -21.47
CA ALA A 479 34.81 -9.37 -21.90
C ALA A 479 36.01 -8.45 -21.60
N HIS A 480 37.09 -9.02 -21.08
CA HIS A 480 38.35 -8.29 -21.00
C HIS A 480 38.83 -7.98 -22.42
N LYS A 481 39.07 -6.70 -22.70
CA LYS A 481 39.67 -6.27 -23.96
C LYS A 481 41.10 -6.81 -24.03
N LYS A 482 41.29 -7.90 -24.77
CA LYS A 482 42.61 -8.51 -24.99
C LYS A 482 43.44 -7.55 -25.84
N ASN A 483 44.69 -7.30 -25.44
CA ASN A 483 45.60 -6.48 -26.24
C ASN A 483 46.00 -7.24 -27.52
N PRO A 484 45.68 -6.75 -28.73
CA PRO A 484 45.96 -7.45 -29.97
C PRO A 484 47.45 -7.57 -30.25
N LEU A 485 48.28 -6.58 -29.86
CA LEU A 485 49.73 -6.65 -30.09
C LEU A 485 50.40 -7.77 -29.28
N LYS A 486 49.81 -8.13 -28.13
CA LYS A 486 50.31 -9.22 -27.27
C LYS A 486 49.58 -10.55 -27.49
N ASN A 487 48.38 -10.54 -28.09
CA ASN A 487 47.55 -11.72 -28.27
C ASN A 487 47.21 -11.90 -29.75
N LEU A 488 47.87 -12.87 -30.40
CA LEU A 488 47.69 -13.17 -31.81
C LEU A 488 46.22 -13.42 -32.17
N GLY A 489 45.48 -14.19 -31.36
CA GLY A 489 44.06 -14.46 -31.64
C GLY A 489 43.18 -13.21 -31.61
N ALA A 490 43.49 -12.23 -30.77
CA ALA A 490 42.83 -10.93 -30.79
C ALA A 490 43.26 -10.09 -32.00
N MET A 491 44.53 -10.14 -32.40
CA MET A 491 45.02 -9.46 -33.61
C MET A 491 44.40 -10.02 -34.88
N VAL A 492 44.30 -11.34 -35.00
CA VAL A 492 43.73 -12.01 -36.17
C VAL A 492 42.24 -11.68 -36.32
N LYS A 493 41.50 -11.61 -35.21
CA LYS A 493 40.10 -11.15 -35.22
C LYS A 493 39.94 -9.71 -35.70
N LEU A 494 40.93 -8.84 -35.42
CA LEU A 494 40.90 -7.44 -35.85
C LEU A 494 41.44 -7.26 -37.28
N ASN A 495 42.46 -8.03 -37.65
CA ASN A 495 43.12 -7.96 -38.93
C ASN A 495 43.60 -9.36 -39.37
N PRO A 496 42.90 -10.03 -40.30
CA PRO A 496 43.26 -11.37 -40.77
C PRO A 496 44.57 -11.39 -41.58
N TYR A 497 45.00 -10.25 -42.15
CA TYR A 497 46.27 -10.15 -42.90
C TYR A 497 47.50 -10.36 -42.01
N THR A 498 47.35 -10.22 -40.69
CA THR A 498 48.45 -10.45 -39.74
C THR A 498 49.03 -11.86 -39.82
N LEU A 499 48.24 -12.86 -40.20
CA LEU A 499 48.74 -14.22 -40.44
C LEU A 499 49.65 -14.29 -41.66
N VAL A 500 49.31 -13.57 -42.74
CA VAL A 500 50.09 -13.51 -43.97
C VAL A 500 51.40 -12.76 -43.73
N ALA A 501 51.32 -11.60 -43.10
CA ALA A 501 52.48 -10.79 -42.74
C ALA A 501 53.45 -11.57 -41.83
N ARG A 502 52.93 -12.24 -40.78
CA ARG A 502 53.76 -13.03 -39.87
C ARG A 502 54.42 -14.23 -40.55
N ARG A 503 53.72 -14.90 -41.47
CA ARG A 503 54.30 -15.98 -42.28
C ARG A 503 55.40 -15.47 -43.21
N ALA A 504 55.19 -14.33 -43.87
CA ALA A 504 56.20 -13.72 -44.73
C ALA A 504 57.45 -13.30 -43.94
N GLU A 505 57.27 -12.73 -42.76
CA GLU A 505 58.34 -12.36 -41.83
C GLU A 505 59.19 -13.56 -41.42
N LEU A 506 58.56 -14.65 -40.96
CA LEU A 506 59.27 -15.88 -40.56
C LEU A 506 60.07 -16.49 -41.71
N ARG A 507 59.54 -16.49 -42.94
CA ARG A 507 60.29 -16.94 -44.13
C ARG A 507 61.50 -16.04 -44.41
N ALA A 508 61.32 -14.73 -44.32
CA ALA A 508 62.41 -13.77 -44.54
C ALA A 508 63.51 -13.90 -43.49
N GLU A 509 63.16 -14.15 -42.21
CA GLU A 509 64.11 -14.39 -41.14
C GLU A 509 64.94 -15.67 -41.36
N ALA A 510 64.30 -16.77 -41.77
CA ALA A 510 64.99 -18.01 -42.09
C ALA A 510 66.04 -17.79 -43.20
N LEU A 511 65.66 -17.13 -44.28
CA LEU A 511 66.55 -16.79 -45.40
C LEU A 511 67.71 -15.88 -44.96
N ARG A 512 67.46 -14.88 -44.10
CA ARG A 512 68.52 -14.02 -43.55
C ARG A 512 69.50 -14.80 -42.70
N LYS A 513 69.02 -15.75 -41.89
CA LYS A 513 69.87 -16.59 -41.04
C LYS A 513 70.80 -17.47 -41.89
N GLU A 514 70.27 -18.08 -42.95
CA GLU A 514 71.07 -18.86 -43.90
C GLU A 514 72.13 -18.01 -44.61
N LYS A 515 71.73 -16.84 -45.16
CA LYS A 515 72.66 -15.90 -45.80
C LYS A 515 73.76 -15.44 -44.84
N LYS A 516 73.42 -15.13 -43.58
CA LYS A 516 74.41 -14.75 -42.56
C LYS A 516 75.37 -15.91 -42.27
N GLY A 517 74.86 -17.14 -42.19
CA GLY A 517 75.67 -18.35 -42.07
C GLY A 517 76.68 -18.49 -43.22
N ALA A 518 76.23 -18.33 -44.46
CA ALA A 518 77.08 -18.38 -45.65
C ALA A 518 78.16 -17.28 -45.66
N ILE A 519 77.79 -16.03 -45.32
CA ILE A 519 78.75 -14.92 -45.23
C ILE A 519 79.81 -15.18 -44.15
N VAL A 520 79.40 -15.68 -42.98
CA VAL A 520 80.33 -16.01 -41.90
C VAL A 520 81.25 -17.17 -42.31
N ALA A 521 80.76 -18.19 -43.01
CA ALA A 521 81.56 -19.28 -43.54
C ALA A 521 82.58 -18.78 -44.59
N ALA A 522 82.16 -17.92 -45.51
CA ALA A 522 83.05 -17.30 -46.50
C ALA A 522 84.16 -16.46 -45.83
N LYS A 523 83.82 -15.67 -44.80
CA LYS A 523 84.80 -14.90 -44.02
C LYS A 523 85.81 -15.78 -43.28
N ARG A 524 85.45 -17.00 -42.88
CA ARG A 524 86.37 -17.95 -42.23
C ARG A 524 87.40 -18.56 -43.20
N ASN A 525 87.09 -18.62 -44.50
CA ASN A 525 87.98 -19.17 -45.54
C ASN A 525 88.95 -18.14 -46.15
N ILE A 526 88.87 -16.86 -45.78
CA ILE A 526 89.78 -15.81 -46.24
C ILE A 526 90.96 -15.69 -45.25
N LYS A 527 92.20 -15.92 -45.73
CA LYS A 527 93.43 -15.74 -44.94
C LYS A 527 93.65 -14.24 -44.69
N THR A 528 93.20 -13.76 -43.53
CA THR A 528 93.40 -12.38 -43.08
C THR A 528 94.80 -12.19 -42.49
N THR A 529 95.21 -10.92 -42.31
CA THR A 529 96.54 -10.50 -41.83
C THR A 529 97.00 -11.15 -40.52
N LYS A 530 96.08 -11.62 -39.67
CA LYS A 530 96.36 -12.35 -38.42
C LYS A 530 96.53 -13.87 -38.60
N ASN A 531 95.95 -14.45 -39.65
CA ASN A 531 95.90 -15.90 -39.89
C ASN A 531 96.77 -16.35 -41.07
N ASP A 532 97.49 -15.43 -41.71
CA ASP A 532 98.46 -15.75 -42.75
C ASP A 532 99.80 -16.18 -42.13
N PRO A 533 100.20 -17.47 -42.27
CA PRO A 533 101.43 -17.98 -41.67
C PRO A 533 102.68 -17.29 -42.20
N LYS A 534 102.69 -16.81 -43.45
CA LYS A 534 103.85 -16.10 -44.03
C LYS A 534 104.11 -14.77 -43.33
N ARG A 535 103.04 -14.04 -42.97
CA ARG A 535 103.15 -12.76 -42.30
C ARG A 535 103.51 -12.89 -40.82
N LYS A 536 103.04 -13.96 -40.15
CA LYS A 536 103.51 -14.33 -38.81
C LYS A 536 105.01 -14.66 -38.79
N ALA A 537 105.50 -15.35 -39.82
CA ALA A 537 106.93 -15.65 -39.95
C ALA A 537 107.77 -14.38 -40.18
N GLN A 538 107.33 -13.47 -41.05
CA GLN A 538 107.99 -12.18 -41.27
C GLN A 538 107.99 -11.30 -40.02
N SER A 539 106.88 -11.26 -39.26
CA SER A 539 106.82 -10.55 -37.99
C SER A 539 107.79 -11.15 -36.96
N LYS A 540 107.86 -12.48 -36.83
CA LYS A 540 108.85 -13.14 -35.98
C LYS A 540 110.29 -12.83 -36.39
N ALA A 541 110.58 -12.83 -37.69
CA ALA A 541 111.90 -12.50 -38.21
C ALA A 541 112.30 -11.04 -37.93
N LEU A 542 111.35 -10.11 -38.02
CA LEU A 542 111.57 -8.69 -37.72
C LEU A 542 111.79 -8.46 -36.22
N PHE A 543 111.06 -9.15 -35.35
CA PHE A 543 111.30 -9.12 -33.90
C PHE A 543 112.63 -9.77 -33.51
N ALA A 544 113.07 -10.84 -34.21
CA ALA A 544 114.37 -11.47 -33.95
C ALA A 544 115.54 -10.59 -34.39
N LYS A 545 115.40 -9.85 -35.50
CA LYS A 545 116.43 -8.92 -36.01
C LYS A 545 116.59 -7.69 -35.11
N ASN A 546 115.52 -7.23 -34.49
CA ASN A 546 115.54 -6.11 -33.53
C ASN A 546 116.03 -6.50 -32.12
N ALA A 547 116.34 -7.79 -31.88
CA ALA A 547 116.83 -8.28 -30.59
C ALA A 547 118.34 -8.61 -30.59
N SER A 548 119.03 -8.41 -31.72
CA SER A 548 120.47 -8.66 -31.89
C SER A 548 121.31 -7.39 -32.12
N ASP A 549 120.68 -6.22 -32.09
CA ASP A 549 121.30 -4.89 -31.90
C ASP A 549 120.94 -4.41 -30.48
#